data_AF-A0A0R2K2E7-F1
#
_entry.id   AF-A0A0R2K2E7-F1
#
_cell.length_a   1.000
_cell.length_b   1.000
_cell.length_c   1.000
_cell.angle_alpha   90.00
_cell.angle_beta   90.00
_cell.angle_gamma   90.00
#
_symmetry.space_group_name_H-M   'P 1'
#
loop_
_entity.id
_entity.type
_entity.pdbx_description
1 polymer ?
#
loop_
_entity_poly.entity_id
_entity_poly.type
_entity_poly.pdbx_seq_one_letter_code
_entity_poly.pdbx_strand_id
1 'polypeptide(L)' 'MTTILINDIVPILVIMLLGYICGKFTFFDDDQRQGLNKLVLNIALPAALFISIVKATCKMFA' A
#
# COMPACT_ATOMS: atom_id res chain seq x y z
N MET A 1 17.85 6.34 -16.29
CA MET A 1 16.87 7.44 -16.10
C MET A 1 15.47 7.04 -16.58
N THR A 2 15.30 6.63 -17.84
CA THR A 2 14.00 6.18 -18.40
C THR A 2 13.46 4.89 -17.76
N THR A 3 14.33 3.94 -17.43
CA THR A 3 13.96 2.69 -16.75
C THR A 3 13.41 2.89 -15.35
N ILE A 4 13.93 3.85 -14.57
CA ILE A 4 13.48 4.09 -13.19
C ILE A 4 12.05 4.63 -13.20
N LEU A 5 11.80 5.63 -14.06
CA LEU A 5 10.48 6.26 -14.18
C LEU A 5 9.40 5.25 -14.62
N ILE A 6 9.72 4.41 -15.61
CA ILE A 6 8.80 3.37 -16.09
C ILE A 6 8.61 2.29 -15.03
N ASN A 7 9.69 1.84 -14.39
CA ASN A 7 9.64 0.73 -13.44
C ASN A 7 9.00 1.12 -12.09
N ASP A 8 8.92 2.42 -11.76
CA ASP A 8 8.18 2.93 -10.60
C ASP A 8 6.71 3.26 -10.96
N ILE A 9 6.46 3.90 -12.12
CA ILE A 9 5.09 4.32 -12.51
C ILE A 9 4.20 3.13 -12.88
N VAL A 10 4.73 2.16 -13.61
CA VAL A 10 3.97 0.98 -14.05
C VAL A 10 3.36 0.22 -12.87
N PRO A 11 4.09 -0.16 -11.82
CA PRO A 11 3.49 -0.85 -10.68
C PRO A 11 2.43 -0.01 -9.96
N ILE A 12 2.59 1.31 -9.85
CA ILE A 12 1.58 2.20 -9.27
C ILE A 12 0.28 2.14 -10.09
N LEU A 13 0.38 2.22 -11.42
CA LEU A 13 -0.77 2.09 -12.32
C LEU A 13 -1.45 0.73 -12.21
N VAL A 14 -0.68 -0.35 -12.12
CA VAL A 14 -1.20 -1.71 -11.94
C VAL A 14 -1.97 -1.83 -10.62
N ILE A 15 -1.43 -1.31 -9.52
CA ILE A 15 -2.11 -1.34 -8.20
C ILE A 15 -3.41 -0.54 -8.23
N MET A 16 -3.41 0.64 -8.84
CA MET A 16 -4.63 1.44 -8.99
C MET A 16 -5.70 0.71 -9.82
N LEU A 17 -5.30 0.07 -10.92
CA LEU A 17 -6.22 -0.66 -11.80
C LEU A 17 -6.80 -1.89 -11.10
N LEU A 18 -5.99 -2.62 -10.33
CA LEU A 18 -6.46 -3.71 -9.47
C LEU A 18 -7.45 -3.22 -8.42
N GLY A 19 -7.18 -2.09 -7.76
CA GLY A 19 -8.11 -1.48 -6.82
C GLY A 19 -9.46 -1.14 -7.45
N TYR A 20 -9.45 -0.57 -8.66
CA TYR A 20 -10.67 -0.28 -9.42
C TYR A 20 -11.46 -1.55 -9.78
N ILE A 21 -10.77 -2.58 -10.26
CA ILE A 21 -11.38 -3.88 -10.59
C ILE A 21 -12.01 -4.51 -9.34
N CYS A 22 -11.28 -4.58 -8.22
CA CYS A 22 -11.81 -5.09 -6.96
C CYS A 22 -13.03 -4.30 -6.45
N GLY A 23 -13.04 -2.97 -6.63
CA GLY A 23 -14.18 -2.12 -6.31
C GLY A 23 -15.40 -2.41 -7.19
N LYS A 24 -15.19 -2.67 -8.49
CA LYS A 24 -16.26 -2.93 -9.47
C LYS A 24 -16.86 -4.33 -9.36
N PHE A 25 -16.09 -5.33 -8.96
CA PHE A 25 -16.56 -6.72 -8.79
C PHE A 25 -17.39 -6.95 -7.51
N THR A 26 -17.68 -5.89 -6.72
CA THR A 26 -18.45 -5.97 -5.46
C THR A 26 -17.89 -7.01 -4.48
N PHE A 27 -16.60 -7.36 -4.63
CA PHE A 27 -15.93 -8.39 -3.84
C PHE A 27 -15.89 -8.03 -2.34
N PHE A 28 -16.04 -6.74 -2.05
CA PHE A 28 -16.18 -6.19 -0.71
C PHE A 28 -17.48 -5.41 -0.63
N ASP A 29 -18.38 -5.87 0.24
CA ASP A 29 -19.57 -5.12 0.65
C ASP A 29 -19.17 -3.84 1.42
N ASP A 30 -20.08 -2.90 1.61
CA ASP A 30 -19.75 -1.59 2.20
C ASP A 30 -19.22 -1.72 3.63
N ASP A 31 -19.74 -2.66 4.43
CA ASP A 31 -19.22 -2.97 5.77
C ASP A 31 -17.80 -3.54 5.73
N GLN A 32 -17.50 -4.40 4.75
CA GLN A 32 -16.17 -4.98 4.59
C GLN A 32 -15.15 -3.93 4.15
N ARG A 33 -15.52 -3.01 3.26
CA ARG A 33 -14.67 -1.87 2.85
C ARG A 33 -14.34 -0.99 4.04
N GLN A 34 -15.33 -0.71 4.88
CA GLN A 34 -15.15 0.13 6.06
C GLN A 34 -14.29 -0.55 7.13
N GLY A 35 -14.47 -1.86 7.34
CA GLY A 35 -13.62 -2.69 8.17
C GLY A 35 -12.17 -2.70 7.67
N LEU A 36 -11.96 -2.94 6.37
CA LEU A 36 -10.63 -2.96 5.76
C LEU A 36 -9.92 -1.61 5.89
N ASN A 37 -10.63 -0.50 5.68
CA ASN A 37 -10.05 0.84 5.85
C ASN A 37 -9.64 1.10 7.31
N LYS A 38 -10.47 0.71 8.29
CA LYS A 38 -10.10 0.80 9.71
C LYS A 38 -8.87 -0.05 10.05
N LEU A 39 -8.78 -1.28 9.51
CA LEU A 39 -7.61 -2.14 9.72
C LEU A 39 -6.34 -1.53 9.11
N VAL A 40 -6.44 -0.98 7.91
CA VAL A 40 -5.30 -0.32 7.25
C VAL A 40 -4.86 0.91 8.04
N LEU A 41 -5.79 1.78 8.42
CA LEU A 41 -5.47 3.02 9.11
C LEU A 41 -4.99 2.81 10.56
N ASN A 42 -5.63 1.91 11.31
CA ASN A 42 -5.32 1.75 12.73
C ASN A 42 -4.23 0.72 13.02
N ILE A 43 -3.96 -0.22 12.10
CA ILE A 43 -3.01 -1.31 12.33
C ILE A 43 -1.90 -1.28 11.30
N ALA A 44 -2.23 -1.37 10.01
CA ALA A 44 -1.21 -1.52 8.97
C ALA A 44 -0.33 -0.27 8.84
N LEU A 45 -0.92 0.93 8.91
CA LEU A 45 -0.21 2.19 8.78
C LEU A 45 0.76 2.41 9.96
N PRO A 46 0.36 2.28 11.24
CA PRO A 46 1.30 2.34 12.36
C PRO A 46 2.41 1.28 12.29
N ALA A 47 2.09 0.05 11.88
CA ALA A 47 3.07 -1.02 11.74
C ALA A 47 4.08 -0.72 10.61
N ALA A 48 3.62 -0.22 9.47
CA ALA A 48 4.47 0.17 8.35
C ALA A 48 5.40 1.33 8.73
N LEU A 49 4.92 2.31 9.49
CA LEU A 49 5.75 3.38 10.05
C LEU A 49 6.82 2.82 10.98
N PHE A 50 6.47 1.91 11.90
CA PHE A 50 7.43 1.28 12.80
C PHE A 50 8.53 0.53 12.04
N ILE A 51 8.15 -0.30 11.06
CA ILE A 51 9.12 -1.03 10.22
C ILE A 51 10.01 -0.07 9.43
N SER A 52 9.45 1.02 8.92
CA SER A 52 10.20 2.05 8.18
C SER A 52 11.24 2.72 9.08
N ILE A 53 10.90 3.00 10.34
CA ILE A 53 11.81 3.57 11.33
C ILE A 53 12.92 2.58 11.67
N VAL A 54 12.58 1.33 12.02
CA VAL A 54 13.59 0.31 12.36
C VAL A 54 14.58 0.07 11.21
N LYS A 55 14.07 -0.03 9.98
CA LYS A 55 14.92 -0.16 8.78
C LYS A 55 15.80 1.06 8.55
N ALA A 56 15.28 2.27 8.72
CA ALA A 56 16.05 3.50 8.56
C ALA A 56 17.17 3.59 9.61
N THR A 57 16.86 3.31 10.87
CA THR A 57 17.84 3.25 11.97
C THR A 57 18.92 2.21 11.68
N CYS A 58 18.56 0.99 11.26
CA CYS A 58 19.53 -0.07 10.96
C CYS A 58 20.49 0.32 9.82
N LYS A 59 20.00 1.00 8.77
CA LYS A 59 20.84 1.52 7.68
C LYS A 59 21.77 2.67 8.09
N MET A 60 21.50 3.36 9.20
CA MET A 60 22.35 4.44 9.71
C MET A 60 23.58 3.91 10.47
N PHE A 61 23.48 2.70 11.04
CA PHE A 61 24.53 2.06 11.84
C PHE A 61 25.33 0.98 11.09
N ALA A 62 24.95 0.66 9.85
CA ALA A 62 25.66 -0.27 8.95
C ALA A 62 26.44 0.52 7.89
#